data_AF-A0A9D4MYU7-F1
#
_entry.id   AF-A0A9D4MYU7-F1
#
_cell.length_a   1.000
_cell.length_b   1.000
_cell.length_c   1.000
_cell.angle_alpha   90.00
_cell.angle_beta   90.00
_cell.angle_gamma   90.00
#
_symmetry.space_group_name_H-M   'P 1'
#
loop_
_entity.id
_entity.type
_entity.pdbx_description
1 polymer ?
#
loop_
_entity_poly.entity_id
_entity_poly.type
_entity_poly.pdbx_seq_one_letter_code
_entity_poly.pdbx_strand_id
1 'polypeptide(L)'
;MADISPITKSYACFGLPYFLYDIWAIYNTHYYINEEVLQSKSRHSRRIHFIRKNIAMLVHHIVLPFIFFPIIMFLRNDKGDYFVGLFYMCEAAVPFISLRFVLAQLNQKHTAAYIFTGVMMIVVFFIVRVCIFPFLYWKYSDFSGIPLSSVPFHIPLKCNAGCLVFLVVQVYFLYIMVHGAVKFFYKIFVLKSKGR
;
A
#
# COMPACT_ATOMS: atom_id res chain seq x y z
N MET A 1 14.30 17.16 -25.93
CA MET A 1 13.14 16.76 -25.10
C MET A 1 13.57 15.48 -24.42
N ALA A 2 13.72 15.50 -23.09
CA ALA A 2 14.07 14.28 -22.37
C ALA A 2 12.77 13.49 -22.20
N ASP A 3 12.64 12.38 -22.94
CA ASP A 3 11.47 11.52 -22.88
C ASP A 3 11.25 10.96 -21.46
N ILE A 4 9.99 10.75 -21.08
CA ILE A 4 9.63 10.01 -19.86
C ILE A 4 10.47 8.73 -19.77
N SER A 5 11.05 8.45 -18.60
CA SER A 5 11.75 7.19 -18.36
C SER A 5 10.93 5.99 -18.87
N PRO A 6 11.47 5.18 -19.80
CA PRO A 6 10.76 4.04 -20.37
C PRO A 6 10.23 3.08 -19.31
N ILE A 7 10.96 2.93 -18.20
CA ILE A 7 10.57 2.10 -17.05
C ILE A 7 9.32 2.69 -16.37
N THR A 8 9.29 4.00 -16.15
CA THR A 8 8.15 4.65 -15.50
C THR A 8 6.88 4.52 -16.33
N LYS A 9 6.99 4.71 -17.64
CA LYS A 9 5.87 4.55 -18.58
C LYS A 9 5.36 3.12 -18.62
N SER A 10 6.24 2.15 -18.80
CA SER A 10 5.88 0.74 -18.88
C SER A 10 5.20 0.27 -17.58
N TYR A 11 5.72 0.69 -16.43
CA TYR A 11 5.11 0.35 -15.14
C TYR A 11 3.74 0.99 -14.98
N ALA A 12 3.56 2.26 -15.34
CA ALA A 12 2.26 2.92 -15.29
C ALA A 12 1.22 2.20 -16.17
N CYS A 13 1.61 1.81 -17.39
CA CYS A 13 0.77 1.07 -18.32
C CYS A 13 0.43 -0.34 -17.82
N PHE A 14 1.35 -1.01 -17.13
CA PHE A 14 1.07 -2.28 -16.46
C PHE A 14 0.15 -2.10 -15.25
N GLY A 15 0.38 -1.08 -14.44
CA GLY A 15 -0.37 -0.81 -13.22
C GLY A 15 -1.84 -0.50 -13.48
N LEU A 16 -2.17 0.21 -14.56
CA LEU A 16 -3.55 0.58 -14.88
C LEU A 16 -4.53 -0.62 -14.92
N PRO A 17 -4.36 -1.63 -15.80
CA PRO A 17 -5.23 -2.80 -15.83
C PRO A 17 -5.15 -3.62 -14.54
N TYR A 18 -3.98 -3.64 -13.86
CA TYR A 18 -3.81 -4.30 -12.57
C TYR A 18 -4.70 -3.69 -11.47
N PHE A 19 -4.70 -2.36 -11.30
CA PHE A 19 -5.56 -1.69 -10.32
C PHE A 19 -7.05 -1.87 -10.58
N LEU A 20 -7.46 -1.94 -11.87
CA LEU A 20 -8.85 -2.21 -12.23
C LEU A 20 -9.25 -3.65 -11.91
N TYR A 21 -8.38 -4.61 -12.20
CA TYR A 21 -8.58 -6.02 -11.83
C TYR A 21 -8.69 -6.19 -10.32
N ASP A 22 -7.84 -5.51 -9.54
CA ASP A 22 -7.85 -5.58 -8.09
C ASP A 22 -9.19 -5.14 -7.48
N ILE A 23 -9.91 -4.17 -8.07
CA ILE A 23 -11.26 -3.79 -7.61
C ILE A 23 -12.22 -5.00 -7.70
N TRP A 24 -12.17 -5.74 -8.80
CA TRP A 24 -12.96 -6.96 -8.97
C TRP A 24 -12.53 -8.04 -7.99
N ALA A 25 -11.23 -8.25 -7.78
CA ALA A 25 -10.72 -9.24 -6.83
C ALA A 25 -11.11 -8.92 -5.38
N ILE A 26 -11.03 -7.65 -4.96
CA ILE A 26 -11.46 -7.17 -3.64
C ILE A 26 -12.97 -7.40 -3.48
N TYR A 27 -13.78 -7.13 -4.50
CA TYR A 27 -15.23 -7.38 -4.45
C TYR A 27 -15.55 -8.86 -4.25
N ASN A 28 -14.96 -9.75 -5.04
CA ASN A 28 -15.20 -11.20 -4.92
C ASN A 28 -14.74 -11.71 -3.55
N THR A 29 -13.54 -11.32 -3.13
CA THR A 29 -13.01 -11.70 -1.80
C THR A 29 -13.93 -11.24 -0.68
N HIS A 30 -14.43 -10.01 -0.75
CA HIS A 30 -15.38 -9.49 0.24
C HIS A 30 -16.71 -10.25 0.22
N TYR A 31 -17.20 -10.62 -0.97
CA TYR A 31 -18.43 -11.41 -1.11
C TYR A 31 -18.27 -12.79 -0.46
N TYR A 32 -17.23 -13.55 -0.80
CA TYR A 32 -17.01 -14.90 -0.29
C TYR A 32 -16.72 -14.94 1.21
N ILE A 33 -15.97 -13.97 1.76
CA ILE A 33 -15.73 -13.89 3.21
C ILE A 33 -17.02 -13.64 4.00
N ASN A 34 -17.99 -12.95 3.41
CA ASN A 34 -19.24 -12.57 4.08
C ASN A 34 -20.45 -13.26 3.43
N GLU A 35 -20.24 -14.41 2.79
CA GLU A 35 -21.23 -15.05 1.93
C GLU A 35 -22.54 -15.32 2.67
N GLU A 36 -22.46 -15.90 3.87
CA GLU A 36 -23.62 -16.19 4.73
C GLU A 36 -24.50 -14.95 4.99
N VAL A 37 -23.88 -13.79 5.14
CA VAL A 37 -24.57 -12.51 5.43
C VAL A 37 -25.05 -11.81 4.16
N LEU A 38 -24.33 -12.00 3.04
CA LEU A 38 -24.58 -11.27 1.79
C LEU A 38 -25.53 -11.99 0.84
N GLN A 39 -25.59 -13.33 0.87
CA GLN A 39 -26.47 -14.12 0.01
C GLN A 39 -27.95 -13.71 0.16
N SER A 40 -28.41 -13.43 1.37
CA SER A 40 -29.79 -13.00 1.66
C SER A 40 -30.10 -11.54 1.32
N LYS A 41 -29.07 -10.72 1.05
CA LYS A 41 -29.23 -9.27 0.80
C LYS A 41 -29.47 -8.97 -0.68
N SER A 42 -30.22 -7.89 -0.93
CA SER A 42 -30.39 -7.32 -2.27
C SER A 42 -29.05 -6.88 -2.87
N ARG A 43 -28.95 -6.83 -4.21
CA ARG A 43 -27.75 -6.37 -4.92
C ARG A 43 -27.29 -4.98 -4.46
N HIS A 44 -28.24 -4.08 -4.21
CA HIS A 44 -27.94 -2.73 -3.74
C HIS A 44 -27.30 -2.74 -2.34
N SER A 45 -27.91 -3.48 -1.40
CA SER A 45 -27.39 -3.63 -0.04
C SER A 45 -26.01 -4.28 -0.01
N ARG A 46 -25.75 -5.26 -0.89
CA ARG A 46 -24.41 -5.87 -1.04
C ARG A 46 -23.35 -4.85 -1.46
N ARG A 47 -23.66 -3.99 -2.44
CA ARG A 47 -22.74 -2.93 -2.91
C ARG A 47 -22.44 -1.91 -1.82
N ILE A 48 -23.46 -1.44 -1.08
CA ILE A 48 -23.27 -0.51 0.03
C ILE A 48 -22.40 -1.15 1.12
N HIS A 49 -22.63 -2.41 1.44
CA HIS A 49 -21.83 -3.13 2.44
C HIS A 49 -20.35 -3.20 2.02
N PHE A 50 -20.11 -3.57 0.76
CA PHE A 50 -18.78 -3.61 0.16
C PHE A 50 -18.06 -2.26 0.23
N ILE A 51 -18.71 -1.19 -0.20
CA ILE A 51 -18.13 0.16 -0.21
C ILE A 51 -17.78 0.61 1.20
N ARG A 52 -18.72 0.48 2.14
CA ARG A 52 -18.50 0.93 3.54
C ARG A 52 -17.36 0.19 4.23
N LYS A 53 -17.18 -1.11 3.93
CA LYS A 53 -16.15 -1.93 4.55
C LYS A 53 -14.78 -1.77 3.90
N ASN A 54 -14.70 -1.37 2.62
CA ASN A 54 -13.46 -1.32 1.85
C ASN A 54 -13.12 0.07 1.31
N ILE A 55 -13.71 1.14 1.88
CA ILE A 55 -13.61 2.50 1.31
C ILE A 55 -12.17 2.98 1.13
N ALA A 56 -11.27 2.72 2.09
CA ALA A 56 -9.88 3.14 1.99
C ALA A 56 -9.16 2.48 0.80
N MET A 57 -9.37 1.18 0.61
CA MET A 57 -8.79 0.43 -0.51
C MET A 57 -9.44 0.86 -1.83
N LEU A 58 -10.75 1.05 -1.88
CA LEU A 58 -11.44 1.49 -3.10
C LEU A 58 -10.99 2.89 -3.53
N VAL A 59 -10.89 3.84 -2.59
CA VAL A 59 -10.38 5.18 -2.89
C VAL A 59 -8.97 5.08 -3.45
N HIS A 60 -8.09 4.29 -2.84
CA HIS A 60 -6.74 4.06 -3.37
C HIS A 60 -6.74 3.50 -4.81
N HIS A 61 -7.55 2.47 -5.07
CA HIS A 61 -7.63 1.81 -6.39
C HIS A 61 -8.38 2.62 -7.46
N ILE A 62 -9.12 3.66 -7.07
CA ILE A 62 -9.74 4.62 -8.01
C ILE A 62 -8.78 5.79 -8.27
N VAL A 63 -8.22 6.36 -7.21
CA VAL A 63 -7.35 7.54 -7.32
C VAL A 63 -6.09 7.24 -8.13
N LEU A 64 -5.47 6.08 -7.96
CA LEU A 64 -4.26 5.73 -8.70
C LEU A 64 -4.47 5.67 -10.24
N PRO A 65 -5.40 4.87 -10.78
CA PRO A 65 -5.61 4.79 -12.23
C PRO A 65 -6.33 6.01 -12.82
N PHE A 66 -7.24 6.68 -12.10
CA PHE A 66 -8.02 7.77 -12.69
C PHE A 66 -7.41 9.16 -12.49
N ILE A 67 -6.51 9.33 -11.50
CA ILE A 67 -5.86 10.62 -11.22
C ILE A 67 -4.36 10.52 -11.46
N PHE A 68 -3.66 9.57 -10.82
CA PHE A 68 -2.20 9.50 -10.91
C PHE A 68 -1.71 9.03 -12.27
N PHE A 69 -2.37 8.08 -12.93
CA PHE A 69 -1.95 7.62 -14.25
C PHE A 69 -1.97 8.74 -15.30
N PRO A 70 -3.04 9.55 -15.47
CA PRO A 70 -3.00 10.70 -16.38
C PRO A 70 -1.93 11.73 -16.02
N ILE A 71 -1.70 11.95 -14.71
CA ILE A 71 -0.62 12.84 -14.25
C ILE A 71 0.75 12.32 -14.69
N ILE A 72 1.00 11.02 -14.50
CA ILE A 72 2.27 10.36 -14.85
C ILE A 72 2.49 10.37 -16.37
N MET A 73 1.45 10.12 -17.15
CA MET A 73 1.56 9.92 -18.60
C MET A 73 1.50 11.21 -19.41
N PHE A 74 0.76 12.22 -18.95
CA PHE A 74 0.41 13.37 -19.80
C PHE A 74 0.63 14.74 -19.14
N LEU A 75 0.36 14.90 -17.84
CA LEU A 75 0.27 16.24 -17.23
C LEU A 75 1.55 16.73 -16.54
N ARG A 76 2.48 15.84 -16.21
CA ARG A 76 3.68 16.21 -15.42
C ARG A 76 4.86 16.77 -16.23
N ASN A 77 4.73 16.87 -17.56
CA ASN A 77 5.76 17.42 -18.45
C ASN A 77 7.16 16.79 -18.18
N ASP A 78 7.23 15.47 -18.11
CA ASP A 78 8.46 14.67 -17.94
C ASP A 78 9.27 14.96 -16.66
N LYS A 79 8.64 15.56 -15.65
CA LYS A 79 9.27 15.85 -14.36
C LYS A 79 8.93 14.80 -13.31
N GLY A 80 9.86 14.59 -12.38
CA GLY A 80 9.63 13.80 -11.18
C GLY A 80 9.71 12.29 -11.36
N ASP A 81 10.40 11.79 -12.39
CA ASP A 81 10.64 10.34 -12.59
C ASP A 81 11.27 9.67 -11.37
N TYR A 82 12.19 10.37 -10.70
CA TYR A 82 12.76 9.92 -9.43
C TYR A 82 11.70 9.64 -8.35
N PHE A 83 10.74 10.56 -8.15
CA PHE A 83 9.67 10.41 -7.16
C PHE A 83 8.73 9.26 -7.53
N VAL A 84 8.33 9.19 -8.80
CA VAL A 84 7.42 8.15 -9.28
C VAL A 84 8.07 6.76 -9.17
N GLY A 85 9.33 6.63 -9.58
CA GLY A 85 10.08 5.39 -9.46
C GLY A 85 10.23 4.92 -8.02
N LEU A 86 10.50 5.83 -7.09
CA LEU A 86 10.48 5.50 -5.66
C LEU A 86 9.12 4.99 -5.21
N PHE A 87 8.02 5.63 -5.60
CA PHE A 87 6.69 5.15 -5.20
C PHE A 87 6.31 3.79 -5.79
N TYR A 88 6.89 3.36 -6.90
CA TYR A 88 6.72 1.97 -7.38
C TYR A 88 7.39 0.95 -6.46
N MET A 89 8.48 1.30 -5.78
CA MET A 89 9.11 0.41 -4.78
C MET A 89 8.15 0.07 -3.64
N CYS A 90 7.12 0.88 -3.40
CA CYS A 90 6.09 0.58 -2.40
C CYS A 90 5.35 -0.74 -2.68
N GLU A 91 5.31 -1.20 -3.92
CA GLU A 91 4.66 -2.47 -4.30
C GLU A 91 5.44 -3.71 -3.84
N ALA A 92 6.73 -3.57 -3.48
CA ALA A 92 7.53 -4.67 -2.95
C ALA A 92 6.96 -5.28 -1.64
N ALA A 93 6.10 -4.55 -0.92
CA ALA A 93 5.40 -5.06 0.25
C ALA A 93 4.20 -5.97 -0.11
N VAL A 94 3.63 -5.84 -1.31
CA VAL A 94 2.39 -6.53 -1.73
C VAL A 94 2.53 -8.06 -1.71
N PRO A 95 3.61 -8.68 -2.19
CA PRO A 95 3.76 -10.14 -2.12
C PRO A 95 3.61 -10.71 -0.71
N PHE A 96 4.16 -10.02 0.30
CA PHE A 96 4.04 -10.44 1.70
C PHE A 96 2.65 -10.22 2.28
N ILE A 97 1.99 -9.12 1.91
CA ILE A 97 0.60 -8.84 2.30
C ILE A 97 -0.33 -9.93 1.73
N SER A 98 -0.20 -10.22 0.44
CA SER A 98 -1.00 -11.22 -0.27
C SER A 98 -0.73 -12.63 0.24
N LEU A 99 0.54 -13.02 0.42
CA LEU A 99 0.89 -14.34 0.94
C LEU A 99 0.34 -14.57 2.35
N ARG A 100 0.45 -13.57 3.24
CA ARG A 100 -0.13 -13.66 4.58
C ARG A 100 -1.64 -13.85 4.53
N PHE A 101 -2.32 -13.14 3.62
CA PHE A 101 -3.75 -13.26 3.42
C PHE A 101 -4.13 -14.67 2.91
N VAL A 102 -3.42 -15.21 1.92
CA VAL A 102 -3.63 -16.57 1.41
C VAL A 102 -3.42 -17.61 2.51
N LEU A 103 -2.33 -17.53 3.27
CA LEU A 103 -2.09 -18.43 4.41
C LEU A 103 -3.19 -18.34 5.47
N ALA A 104 -3.77 -17.16 5.69
CA ALA A 104 -4.90 -17.00 6.59
C ALA A 104 -6.17 -17.70 6.08
N GLN A 105 -6.44 -17.67 4.76
CA GLN A 105 -7.57 -18.34 4.13
C GLN A 105 -7.41 -19.86 4.12
N LEU A 106 -6.18 -20.36 3.97
CA LEU A 106 -5.86 -21.79 4.05
C LEU A 106 -5.84 -22.35 5.49
N ASN A 107 -6.32 -21.59 6.48
CA ASN A 107 -6.27 -21.95 7.91
C ASN A 107 -4.85 -22.25 8.45
N GLN A 108 -3.81 -21.74 7.80
CA GLN A 108 -2.40 -21.95 8.17
C GLN A 108 -1.88 -20.93 9.20
N LYS A 109 -2.76 -20.26 9.95
CA LYS A 109 -2.38 -19.20 10.92
C LYS A 109 -1.47 -19.66 12.06
N HIS A 110 -1.43 -20.97 12.32
CA HIS A 110 -0.62 -21.60 13.35
C HIS A 110 0.81 -21.93 12.87
N THR A 111 1.08 -21.82 11.57
CA THR A 111 2.37 -22.21 11.00
C THR A 111 3.45 -21.16 11.21
N ALA A 112 4.71 -21.60 11.27
CA ALA A 112 5.86 -20.71 11.25
C ALA A 112 5.90 -19.84 9.98
N ALA A 113 5.45 -20.38 8.83
CA ALA A 113 5.36 -19.65 7.58
C ALA A 113 4.43 -18.43 7.67
N TYR A 114 3.28 -18.55 8.35
CA TYR A 114 2.37 -17.43 8.58
C TYR A 114 3.00 -16.33 9.44
N ILE A 115 3.70 -16.73 10.51
CA ILE A 115 4.40 -15.81 11.41
C ILE A 115 5.53 -15.09 10.68
N PHE A 116 6.39 -15.85 9.98
CA PHE A 116 7.50 -15.32 9.20
C PHE A 116 7.02 -14.32 8.14
N THR A 117 6.00 -14.71 7.36
CA THR A 117 5.40 -13.83 6.34
C THR A 117 4.85 -12.55 6.98
N GLY A 118 4.20 -12.65 8.14
CA GLY A 118 3.68 -11.49 8.87
C GLY A 118 4.78 -10.53 9.36
N VAL A 119 5.90 -11.06 9.85
CA VAL A 119 7.06 -10.25 10.26
C VAL A 119 7.71 -9.59 9.05
N MET A 120 7.97 -10.35 7.98
CA MET A 120 8.53 -9.83 6.73
C MET A 120 7.63 -8.76 6.11
N MET A 121 6.32 -8.96 6.12
CA MET A 121 5.34 -7.97 5.67
C MET A 121 5.52 -6.64 6.41
N ILE A 122 5.66 -6.64 7.74
CA ILE A 122 5.85 -5.41 8.53
C ILE A 122 7.20 -4.76 8.23
N VAL A 123 8.29 -5.54 8.20
CA VAL A 123 9.65 -5.05 7.95
C VAL A 123 9.76 -4.42 6.57
N VAL A 124 9.35 -5.14 5.53
CA VAL A 124 9.41 -4.66 4.15
C VAL A 124 8.51 -3.45 3.98
N PHE A 125 7.29 -3.46 4.54
CA PHE A 125 6.40 -2.31 4.49
C PHE A 125 7.04 -1.07 5.11
N PHE A 126 7.65 -1.19 6.29
CA PHE A 126 8.35 -0.08 6.93
C PHE A 126 9.45 0.49 6.03
N ILE A 127 10.30 -0.37 5.47
CA ILE A 127 11.42 0.06 4.61
C ILE A 127 10.91 0.76 3.34
N VAL A 128 10.03 0.10 2.58
CA VAL A 128 9.67 0.54 1.22
C VAL A 128 8.54 1.57 1.19
N ARG A 129 7.83 1.78 2.31
CA ARG A 129 6.70 2.73 2.39
C ARG A 129 6.86 3.82 3.43
N VAL A 130 7.71 3.66 4.45
CA VAL A 130 7.96 4.70 5.46
C VAL A 130 9.37 5.27 5.33
N CYS A 131 10.40 4.43 5.34
CA CYS A 131 11.79 4.88 5.18
C CYS A 131 12.10 5.44 3.78
N ILE A 132 11.24 5.17 2.79
CA ILE A 132 11.39 5.73 1.46
C ILE A 132 11.30 7.25 1.44
N PHE A 133 10.55 7.87 2.37
CA PHE A 133 10.45 9.32 2.46
C PHE A 133 11.74 9.98 2.94
N PRO A 134 12.32 9.64 4.11
CA PRO A 134 13.61 10.22 4.49
C PRO A 134 14.71 9.91 3.46
N PHE A 135 14.69 8.71 2.84
CA PHE A 135 15.59 8.39 1.74
C PHE A 135 15.40 9.32 0.53
N LEU A 136 14.14 9.59 0.16
CA LEU A 136 13.79 10.50 -0.93
C LEU A 136 14.44 11.87 -0.75
N TYR A 137 14.26 12.47 0.44
CA TYR A 137 14.75 13.81 0.73
C TYR A 137 16.29 13.84 0.86
N TRP A 138 16.88 12.79 1.43
CA TRP A 138 18.34 12.66 1.55
C TRP A 138 19.01 12.56 0.17
N LYS A 139 18.52 11.72 -0.71
CA LYS A 139 19.07 11.60 -2.07
C LYS A 139 18.81 12.83 -2.94
N TYR A 140 17.72 13.54 -2.69
CA TYR A 140 17.50 14.85 -3.30
C TYR A 140 18.52 15.90 -2.81
N SER A 141 18.78 15.94 -1.49
CA SER A 141 19.81 16.79 -0.87
C SER A 141 21.19 16.57 -1.50
N ASP A 142 21.59 15.31 -1.62
CA ASP A 142 22.84 14.87 -2.24
C ASP A 142 22.94 15.29 -3.72
N PHE A 143 21.87 15.05 -4.49
CA PHE A 143 21.80 15.43 -5.90
C PHE A 143 21.85 16.94 -6.13
N SER A 144 21.16 17.73 -5.30
CA SER A 144 21.08 19.19 -5.44
C SER A 144 22.17 19.95 -4.70
N GLY A 145 23.02 19.28 -3.93
CA GLY A 145 24.09 19.90 -3.14
C GLY A 145 23.60 20.87 -2.06
N ILE A 146 22.36 20.71 -1.60
CA ILE A 146 21.73 21.58 -0.57
C ILE A 146 21.63 20.84 0.76
N PRO A 147 21.63 21.54 1.91
CA PRO A 147 21.38 20.92 3.21
C PRO A 147 20.01 20.23 3.28
N LEU A 148 19.92 19.11 4.01
CA LEU A 148 18.67 18.32 4.13
C LEU A 148 17.50 19.14 4.68
N SER A 149 17.76 20.07 5.60
CA SER A 149 16.74 20.97 6.17
C SER A 149 16.14 21.94 5.15
N SER A 150 16.87 22.24 4.07
CA SER A 150 16.42 23.13 3.00
C SER A 150 15.62 22.43 1.91
N VAL A 151 15.68 21.09 1.84
CA VAL A 151 15.01 20.29 0.79
C VAL A 151 13.49 20.51 0.73
N PRO A 152 12.74 20.53 1.86
CA PRO A 152 11.29 20.77 1.80
C PRO A 152 10.92 22.14 1.24
N PHE A 153 11.81 23.13 1.32
CA PHE A 153 11.56 24.48 0.79
C PHE A 153 11.96 24.60 -0.69
N HIS A 154 12.80 23.69 -1.19
CA HIS A 154 13.22 23.64 -2.58
C HIS A 154 12.26 22.82 -3.47
N ILE A 155 11.71 21.73 -2.93
CA ILE A 155 10.72 20.91 -3.62
C ILE A 155 9.39 21.68 -3.71
N PRO A 156 8.67 21.65 -4.87
CA PRO A 156 7.36 22.30 -4.99
C PRO A 156 6.39 21.86 -3.88
N LEU A 157 5.68 22.82 -3.27
CA LEU A 157 4.79 22.56 -2.14
C LEU A 157 3.76 21.45 -2.42
N LYS A 158 3.22 21.40 -3.65
CA LYS A 158 2.31 20.34 -4.10
C LYS A 158 2.90 18.93 -3.97
N CYS A 159 4.20 18.78 -4.23
CA CYS A 159 4.91 17.51 -4.13
C CYS A 159 5.12 17.12 -2.66
N ASN A 160 5.49 18.06 -1.80
CA ASN A 160 5.61 17.82 -0.36
C ASN A 160 4.25 17.48 0.27
N ALA A 161 3.19 18.20 -0.11
CA ALA A 161 1.83 17.92 0.35
C ALA A 161 1.39 16.51 -0.07
N GLY A 162 1.63 16.12 -1.33
CA GLY A 162 1.37 14.77 -1.81
C GLY A 162 2.17 13.70 -1.05
N CYS A 163 3.47 13.96 -0.80
CA CYS A 163 4.32 13.06 -0.01
C CYS A 163 3.81 12.92 1.42
N LEU A 164 3.42 14.01 2.07
CA LEU A 164 2.89 14.00 3.43
C LEU A 164 1.58 13.21 3.51
N VAL A 165 0.63 13.47 2.61
CA VAL A 165 -0.64 12.73 2.54
C VAL A 165 -0.38 11.24 2.35
N PHE A 166 0.53 10.89 1.44
CA PHE A 166 0.89 9.50 1.20
C PHE A 166 1.53 8.86 2.45
N LEU A 167 2.50 9.54 3.09
CA LEU A 167 3.17 9.07 4.30
C LEU A 167 2.18 8.83 5.44
N VAL A 168 1.23 9.74 5.67
CA VAL A 168 0.20 9.61 6.72
C VAL A 168 -0.61 8.32 6.53
N VAL A 169 -1.03 8.03 5.29
CA VAL A 169 -1.75 6.78 4.97
C VAL A 169 -0.87 5.55 5.22
N GLN A 170 0.41 5.59 4.84
CA GLN A 170 1.33 4.47 5.09
C GLN A 170 1.58 4.24 6.58
N VAL A 171 1.78 5.29 7.37
CA VAL A 171 1.98 5.20 8.82
C VAL A 171 0.74 4.62 9.50
N TYR A 172 -0.46 5.03 9.07
CA TYR A 172 -1.71 4.46 9.57
C TYR A 172 -1.80 2.95 9.30
N PHE A 173 -1.46 2.49 8.09
CA PHE A 173 -1.44 1.06 7.80
C PHE A 173 -0.38 0.30 8.59
N LEU A 174 0.82 0.87 8.75
CA LEU A 174 1.86 0.30 9.60
C LEU A 174 1.38 0.15 11.05
N TYR A 175 0.71 1.17 11.59
CA TYR A 175 0.11 1.11 12.92
C TYR A 175 -0.87 -0.05 13.05
N ILE A 176 -1.81 -0.22 12.11
CA ILE A 176 -2.77 -1.34 12.13
C ILE A 176 -2.04 -2.69 12.09
N MET A 177 -1.02 -2.82 11.24
CA MET A 177 -0.27 -4.08 11.11
C MET A 177 0.51 -4.42 12.37
N VAL A 178 1.21 -3.45 12.97
CA VAL A 178 1.95 -3.63 14.22
C VAL A 178 1.00 -3.92 15.37
N HIS A 179 -0.08 -3.15 15.52
CA HIS A 179 -1.09 -3.39 16.55
C HIS A 179 -1.72 -4.79 16.42
N GLY A 180 -2.03 -5.22 15.20
CA GLY A 180 -2.51 -6.58 14.91
C GLY A 180 -1.51 -7.67 15.30
N ALA A 181 -0.22 -7.46 15.03
CA ALA A 181 0.85 -8.38 15.43
C ALA A 181 1.01 -8.45 16.95
N VAL A 182 1.06 -7.30 17.65
CA VAL A 182 1.16 -7.24 19.11
C VAL A 182 0.00 -8.00 19.76
N LYS A 183 -1.24 -7.76 19.32
CA LYS A 183 -2.42 -8.48 19.82
C LYS A 183 -2.33 -10.00 19.60
N PHE A 184 -1.84 -10.41 18.44
CA PHE A 184 -1.66 -11.83 18.11
C PHE A 184 -0.61 -12.49 19.01
N PHE A 185 0.57 -11.89 19.16
CA PHE A 185 1.63 -12.41 20.02
C PHE A 185 1.23 -12.41 21.50
N TYR A 186 0.58 -11.34 21.97
CA TYR A 186 0.06 -11.28 23.34
C TYR A 186 -0.87 -12.46 23.65
N LYS A 187 -1.81 -12.79 22.73
CA LYS A 187 -2.69 -13.95 22.88
C LYS A 187 -1.90 -15.26 22.95
N ILE A 188 -0.87 -15.44 22.12
CA ILE A 188 -0.01 -16.63 22.15
C ILE A 188 0.73 -16.75 23.50
N PHE A 189 1.34 -15.66 23.98
CA PHE A 189 2.06 -15.66 25.26
C PHE A 189 1.14 -15.95 26.44
N VAL A 190 -0.04 -15.34 26.49
CA VAL A 190 -1.02 -15.58 27.56
C VAL A 190 -1.54 -17.01 27.53
N LEU A 191 -1.86 -17.58 26.35
CA LEU A 191 -2.28 -18.97 26.24
C LEU A 191 -1.18 -19.93 26.69
N LYS A 192 0.07 -19.65 26.34
CA LYS A 192 1.24 -20.43 26.80
C LYS A 192 1.48 -20.32 28.31
N SER A 193 1.07 -19.21 28.94
CA SER A 193 1.15 -19.00 30.38
C SER A 193 0.03 -19.68 31.17
N LYS A 194 -1.14 -19.91 30.56
CA LYS A 194 -2.29 -20.61 31.20
C LYS A 194 -2.25 -22.13 31.03
N GLY A 195 -1.47 -22.63 30.07
CA GLY A 195 -1.27 -24.07 29.84
C GLY A 195 -0.07 -24.67 30.58
N ARG A 196 0.50 -23.95 31.54
CA ARG A 196 1.45 -24.45 32.53
C ARG A 196 0.81 -24.44 33.90
#